data_AF-R9K1B4-F1
#
_entry.id   AF-R9K1B4-F1
#
_cell.length_a   1.000
_cell.length_b   1.000
_cell.length_c   1.000
_cell.angle_alpha   90.00
_cell.angle_beta   90.00
_cell.angle_gamma   90.00
#
_symmetry.space_group_name_H-M   'P 1'
#
loop_
_entity.id
_entity.type
_entity.pdbx_description
1 polymer ?
#
loop_
_entity_poly.entity_id
_entity_poly.type
_entity_poly.pdbx_seq_one_letter_code
_entity_poly.pdbx_strand_id
1 'polypeptide(L)'
;MVDQSRIAAIFNDFMSLYLGRSGSGIEQLCKKHDYHRMLMGLLSNLDEAAKVPVPQVMKECYEVYKRYRNLEMKKADWEAIVEETRKLSEKWKSNKWCNRILVELIGLLEEDEAERRRIAHEVEREMKEMEAAMQRQAEAA
;
A
#
# COMPACT_ATOMS: atom_id res chain seq x y z
N MET A 1 1.81 4.77 9.73
CA MET A 1 2.16 4.89 8.30
C MET A 1 2.63 3.54 7.81
N VAL A 2 2.36 3.21 6.55
CA VAL A 2 2.76 1.96 5.91
C VAL A 2 4.29 1.82 5.91
N ASP A 3 4.76 0.68 6.40
CA ASP A 3 6.18 0.34 6.40
C ASP A 3 6.63 -0.07 5.00
N GLN A 4 7.29 0.88 4.33
CA GLN A 4 7.78 0.73 2.99
C GLN A 4 8.86 -0.35 2.82
N SER A 5 9.67 -0.56 3.86
CA SER A 5 10.70 -1.61 3.87
C SER A 5 10.04 -2.98 3.97
N ARG A 6 8.96 -3.10 4.75
CA ARG A 6 8.14 -4.30 4.81
C ARG A 6 7.48 -4.61 3.46
N ILE A 7 6.90 -3.62 2.77
CA ILE A 7 6.31 -3.83 1.44
C ILE A 7 7.37 -4.31 0.44
N ALA A 8 8.55 -3.68 0.41
CA ALA A 8 9.65 -4.11 -0.45
C ALA A 8 10.10 -5.55 -0.13
N ALA A 9 10.20 -5.91 1.16
CA ALA A 9 10.54 -7.25 1.59
C ALA A 9 9.51 -8.29 1.13
N ILE A 10 8.21 -7.99 1.25
CA ILE A 10 7.12 -8.86 0.75
C ILE A 10 7.28 -9.13 -0.74
N PHE A 11 7.51 -8.10 -1.55
CA PHE A 11 7.69 -8.25 -3.01
C PHE A 11 8.91 -9.12 -3.34
N ASN A 12 10.04 -8.87 -2.67
CA ASN A 12 11.28 -9.63 -2.90
C ASN A 12 11.13 -11.11 -2.50
N ASP A 13 10.51 -11.38 -1.36
CA ASP A 13 10.31 -12.74 -0.90
C ASP A 13 9.31 -13.50 -1.78
N PHE A 14 8.21 -12.86 -2.19
CA PHE A 14 7.28 -13.44 -3.16
C PHE A 14 7.97 -13.76 -4.48
N MET A 15 8.79 -12.85 -5.02
CA MET A 15 9.53 -13.09 -6.25
C MET A 15 10.50 -14.27 -6.12
N SER A 16 11.15 -14.39 -4.96
CA SER A 16 12.06 -15.50 -4.67
C SER A 16 11.31 -16.82 -4.59
N LEU A 17 10.11 -16.83 -3.99
CA LEU A 17 9.20 -17.98 -3.98
C LEU A 17 8.73 -18.34 -5.40
N TYR A 18 8.21 -17.37 -6.15
CA TYR A 18 7.66 -17.58 -7.50
C TYR A 18 8.71 -18.13 -8.49
N LEU A 19 9.96 -17.67 -8.38
CA LEU A 19 11.07 -18.14 -9.21
C LEU A 19 11.69 -19.46 -8.74
N GLY A 20 11.17 -20.09 -7.68
CA GLY A 20 11.71 -21.31 -7.11
C GLY A 20 13.11 -21.14 -6.47
N ARG A 21 13.45 -19.92 -6.07
CA ARG A 21 14.74 -19.56 -5.44
C ARG A 21 14.67 -19.50 -3.92
N SER A 22 13.47 -19.52 -3.35
CA SER A 22 13.25 -19.49 -1.91
C SER A 22 13.57 -20.85 -1.28
N GLY A 23 14.33 -20.84 -0.19
CA GLY A 23 14.46 -22.00 0.71
C GLY A 23 13.25 -22.18 1.63
N SER A 24 12.30 -21.23 1.62
CA SER A 24 11.11 -21.21 2.47
C SER A 24 9.83 -21.41 1.67
N GLY A 25 8.93 -22.23 2.20
CA GLY A 25 7.59 -22.48 1.65
C GLY A 25 6.58 -21.37 1.97
N ILE A 26 5.39 -21.46 1.38
CA ILE A 26 4.31 -20.46 1.53
C ILE A 26 3.96 -20.19 3.00
N GLU A 27 3.79 -21.21 3.82
CA GLU A 27 3.40 -21.05 5.23
C GLU A 27 4.43 -20.24 6.02
N GLN A 28 5.73 -20.54 5.83
CA GLN A 28 6.80 -19.81 6.48
C GLN A 28 6.83 -18.35 6.04
N LEU A 29 6.59 -18.10 4.75
CA LEU A 29 6.53 -16.75 4.20
C LEU A 29 5.34 -15.96 4.79
N CYS A 30 4.16 -16.58 4.90
CA CYS A 30 3.00 -15.96 5.53
C CYS A 30 3.27 -15.58 6.99
N LYS A 31 3.86 -16.49 7.77
CA LYS A 31 4.22 -16.21 9.17
C LYS A 31 5.27 -15.11 9.29
N LYS A 32 6.30 -15.10 8.43
CA LYS A 32 7.35 -14.07 8.39
C LYS A 32 6.76 -12.66 8.26
N HIS A 33 5.74 -12.52 7.43
CA HIS A 33 5.08 -11.23 7.17
C HIS A 33 3.78 -11.04 7.94
N ASP A 34 3.50 -11.87 8.94
CA ASP A 34 2.27 -11.80 9.74
C ASP A 34 1.00 -11.70 8.88
N TYR A 35 0.91 -12.56 7.86
CA TYR A 35 -0.23 -12.64 6.94
C TYR A 35 -0.62 -11.29 6.31
N HIS A 36 0.37 -10.41 6.10
CA HIS A 36 0.14 -9.06 5.59
C HIS A 36 -0.71 -9.07 4.30
N ARG A 37 -1.71 -8.20 4.24
CA ARG A 37 -2.67 -8.09 3.11
C ARG A 37 -2.03 -8.11 1.73
N MET A 38 -0.91 -7.40 1.55
CA MET A 38 -0.16 -7.37 0.29
C MET A 38 0.38 -8.75 -0.10
N LEU A 39 0.93 -9.51 0.85
CA LEU A 39 1.38 -10.87 0.60
C LEU A 39 0.21 -11.79 0.25
N MET A 40 -0.89 -11.68 0.99
CA MET A 40 -2.10 -12.47 0.71
C MET A 40 -2.66 -12.16 -0.68
N GLY A 41 -2.61 -10.90 -1.12
CA GLY A 41 -2.96 -10.49 -2.48
C GLY A 41 -2.05 -11.12 -3.54
N LEU A 42 -0.73 -11.11 -3.34
CA LEU A 42 0.23 -11.73 -4.24
C LEU A 42 0.06 -13.26 -4.35
N LEU A 43 -0.29 -13.93 -3.25
CA LEU A 43 -0.53 -15.37 -3.20
C LEU A 43 -1.92 -15.80 -3.69
N SER A 44 -2.84 -14.86 -3.89
CA SER A 44 -4.16 -15.16 -4.48
C SER A 44 -4.04 -15.37 -6.00
N ASN A 45 -5.03 -16.02 -6.63
CA ASN A 45 -5.14 -16.12 -8.10
C ASN A 45 -3.85 -16.54 -8.84
N LEU A 46 -3.05 -17.45 -8.27
CA LEU A 46 -1.76 -17.86 -8.86
C LEU A 46 -1.92 -18.56 -10.22
N ASP A 47 -3.07 -19.17 -10.48
CA ASP A 47 -3.45 -19.71 -11.78
C ASP A 47 -3.54 -18.62 -12.86
N GLU A 48 -3.97 -17.40 -12.48
CA GLU A 48 -3.99 -16.24 -13.37
C GLU A 48 -2.61 -15.59 -13.48
N ALA A 49 -1.82 -15.60 -12.40
CA ALA A 49 -0.43 -15.13 -12.41
C ALA A 49 0.42 -15.89 -13.45
N ALA A 50 0.22 -17.20 -13.57
CA ALA A 50 0.93 -18.05 -14.53
C ALA A 50 0.67 -17.68 -16.02
N LYS A 51 -0.36 -16.87 -16.31
CA LYS A 51 -0.73 -16.45 -17.67
C LYS A 51 -0.04 -15.15 -18.12
N VAL A 52 0.75 -14.52 -17.25
CA VAL A 52 1.41 -13.23 -17.50
C VAL A 52 2.88 -13.28 -17.09
N PRO A 53 3.74 -12.40 -17.63
CA PRO A 53 5.13 -12.29 -17.18
C PRO A 53 5.20 -11.63 -15.79
N VAL A 54 5.01 -12.44 -14.74
CA VAL A 54 4.99 -12.01 -13.32
C VAL A 54 6.07 -11.00 -12.94
N PRO A 55 7.37 -11.18 -13.26
CA PRO A 55 8.39 -10.19 -12.90
C PRO A 55 8.13 -8.81 -13.49
N GLN A 56 7.63 -8.76 -14.73
CA GLN A 56 7.32 -7.51 -15.42
C GLN A 56 6.07 -6.86 -14.84
N VAL A 57 4.99 -7.64 -14.66
CA VAL A 57 3.73 -7.14 -14.09
C VAL A 57 3.97 -6.55 -12.71
N MET A 58 4.68 -7.27 -11.83
CA MET A 58 4.99 -6.78 -10.49
C MET A 58 5.78 -5.50 -10.50
N LYS A 59 6.81 -5.41 -11.35
CA LYS A 59 7.62 -4.20 -11.48
C LYS A 59 6.74 -3.01 -11.87
N GLU A 60 5.90 -3.18 -12.88
CA GLU A 60 5.02 -2.11 -13.35
C GLU A 60 3.99 -1.69 -12.30
N CYS A 61 3.33 -2.63 -11.63
CA CYS A 61 2.41 -2.32 -10.54
C CYS A 61 3.12 -1.59 -9.38
N TYR A 62 4.30 -2.08 -8.97
CA TYR A 62 5.07 -1.50 -7.87
C TYR A 62 5.58 -0.09 -8.19
N GLU A 63 5.94 0.20 -9.44
CA GLU A 63 6.32 1.56 -9.85
C GLU A 63 5.17 2.56 -9.75
N VAL A 64 3.91 2.15 -9.96
CA VAL A 64 2.75 2.99 -9.69
C VAL A 64 2.72 3.33 -8.19
N TYR A 65 2.73 2.33 -7.32
CA TYR A 65 2.75 2.55 -5.86
C TYR A 65 3.90 3.47 -5.42
N LYS A 66 5.10 3.24 -5.95
CA LYS A 66 6.30 4.00 -5.60
C LYS A 66 6.21 5.48 -5.99
N ARG A 67 5.46 5.82 -7.05
CA ARG A 67 5.27 7.19 -7.49
C ARG A 67 4.41 8.01 -6.52
N TYR A 68 3.46 7.37 -5.86
CA TYR A 68 2.45 8.06 -5.03
C TYR A 68 2.65 7.88 -3.52
N ARG A 69 3.43 6.89 -3.08
CA ARG A 69 3.74 6.71 -1.65
C ARG A 69 4.36 7.99 -1.05
N ASN A 70 4.01 8.27 0.19
CA ASN A 70 4.46 9.46 0.95
C ASN A 70 4.05 10.83 0.40
N LEU A 71 3.21 10.91 -0.64
CA LEU A 71 2.68 12.19 -1.09
C LEU A 71 1.48 12.63 -0.24
N GLU A 72 1.35 13.94 -0.05
CA GLU A 72 0.08 14.54 0.38
C GLU A 72 -0.83 14.62 -0.84
N MET A 73 -1.67 13.60 -0.99
CA MET A 73 -2.44 13.39 -2.21
C MET A 73 -3.64 14.35 -2.30
N LYS A 74 -3.83 14.91 -3.49
CA LYS A 74 -5.00 15.69 -3.86
C LYS A 74 -5.96 14.83 -4.69
N LYS A 75 -7.17 15.34 -4.91
CA LYS A 75 -8.17 14.67 -5.76
C LYS A 75 -7.62 14.33 -7.16
N ALA A 76 -6.84 15.23 -7.76
CA ALA A 76 -6.22 15.01 -9.06
C ALA A 76 -5.21 13.84 -9.06
N ASP A 77 -4.49 13.63 -7.95
CA ASP A 77 -3.56 12.50 -7.82
C ASP A 77 -4.32 11.16 -7.76
N TRP A 78 -5.45 11.13 -7.05
CA TRP A 78 -6.34 9.96 -7.01
C TRP A 78 -6.93 9.64 -8.39
N GLU A 79 -7.41 10.66 -9.11
CA GLU A 79 -7.89 10.49 -10.49
C GLU A 79 -6.78 9.95 -11.41
N ALA A 80 -5.54 10.43 -11.24
CA ALA A 80 -4.38 9.93 -11.98
C ALA A 80 -4.06 8.46 -11.64
N ILE A 81 -4.09 8.05 -10.37
CA ILE A 81 -3.89 6.66 -9.96
C ILE A 81 -4.95 5.74 -10.58
N VAL A 82 -6.23 6.14 -10.53
CA VAL A 82 -7.31 5.35 -11.13
C VAL A 82 -7.07 5.16 -12.63
N GLU A 83 -6.68 6.22 -13.33
CA GLU A 83 -6.42 6.15 -14.76
C GLU A 83 -5.17 5.32 -15.10
N GLU A 84 -4.09 5.45 -14.33
CA GLU A 84 -2.88 4.65 -14.52
C GLU A 84 -3.12 3.16 -14.24
N THR A 85 -3.82 2.84 -13.15
CA THR A 85 -4.14 1.46 -12.80
C THR A 85 -5.14 0.83 -13.77
N ARG A 86 -6.10 1.61 -14.31
CA ARG A 86 -6.98 1.18 -15.40
C ARG A 86 -6.17 0.81 -16.66
N LYS A 87 -5.26 1.68 -17.11
CA LYS A 87 -4.39 1.39 -18.26
C LYS A 87 -3.54 0.14 -18.04
N LEU A 88 -3.04 -0.05 -16.83
CA LEU A 88 -2.24 -1.22 -16.49
C LEU A 88 -3.08 -2.52 -16.47
N SER A 89 -4.28 -2.47 -15.91
CA SER A 89 -5.26 -3.57 -15.99
C SER A 89 -5.52 -3.93 -17.46
N GLU A 90 -5.86 -2.95 -18.31
CA GLU A 90 -6.14 -3.16 -19.73
C GLU A 90 -4.94 -3.74 -20.49
N LYS A 91 -3.73 -3.21 -20.24
CA LYS A 91 -2.48 -3.71 -20.82
C LYS A 91 -2.29 -5.20 -20.54
N TRP A 92 -2.62 -5.64 -19.33
CA TRP A 92 -2.54 -7.03 -18.90
C TRP A 92 -3.86 -7.79 -19.11
N LYS A 93 -4.69 -7.34 -20.06
CA LYS A 93 -5.96 -7.99 -20.47
C LYS A 93 -6.91 -8.25 -19.29
N SER A 94 -6.95 -7.33 -18.34
CA SER A 94 -7.73 -7.43 -17.11
C SER A 94 -7.46 -8.73 -16.33
N ASN A 95 -6.20 -9.19 -16.35
CA ASN A 95 -5.77 -10.36 -15.60
C ASN A 95 -6.09 -10.18 -14.10
N LYS A 96 -6.79 -11.16 -13.52
CA LYS A 96 -7.32 -11.05 -12.15
C LYS A 96 -6.22 -10.92 -11.09
N TRP A 97 -5.06 -11.53 -11.33
CA TRP A 97 -3.92 -11.43 -10.43
C TRP A 97 -3.30 -10.02 -10.48
N CYS A 98 -3.08 -9.47 -11.68
CA CYS A 98 -2.65 -8.09 -11.86
C CYS A 98 -3.60 -7.11 -11.14
N ASN A 99 -4.92 -7.25 -11.37
CA ASN A 99 -5.93 -6.38 -10.75
C ASN A 99 -5.94 -6.49 -9.23
N ARG A 100 -5.71 -7.70 -8.69
CA ARG A 100 -5.62 -7.89 -7.24
C ARG A 100 -4.42 -7.14 -6.66
N ILE A 101 -3.26 -7.19 -7.29
CA ILE A 101 -2.07 -6.45 -6.84
C ILE A 101 -2.33 -4.95 -6.87
N LEU A 102 -2.92 -4.44 -7.96
CA LEU A 102 -3.25 -3.02 -8.09
C LEU A 102 -4.17 -2.55 -6.95
N VAL A 103 -5.20 -3.32 -6.62
CA VAL A 103 -6.11 -3.03 -5.50
C VAL A 103 -5.37 -3.02 -4.17
N GLU A 104 -4.49 -3.99 -3.92
CA GLU A 104 -3.72 -4.00 -2.67
C GLU A 104 -2.81 -2.78 -2.55
N LEU A 105 -2.12 -2.41 -3.62
CA LEU A 105 -1.23 -1.26 -3.64
C LEU A 105 -1.99 0.07 -3.46
N ILE A 106 -3.15 0.23 -4.10
CA ILE A 106 -4.02 1.39 -3.89
C ILE A 106 -4.44 1.47 -2.42
N GLY A 107 -4.89 0.36 -1.84
CA GLY A 107 -5.34 0.40 -0.46
C GLY A 107 -4.21 0.58 0.56
N LEU A 108 -2.94 0.40 0.20
CA LEU A 108 -1.79 0.86 1.02
C LEU A 108 -1.64 2.38 0.96
N LEU A 109 -1.90 3.02 -0.19
CA LEU A 109 -1.90 4.48 -0.31
C LEU A 109 -3.04 5.11 0.49
N GLU A 110 -4.23 4.50 0.46
CA GLU A 110 -5.39 4.93 1.25
C GLU A 110 -5.11 4.82 2.77
N GLU A 111 -4.46 3.75 3.21
CA GLU A 111 -4.06 3.55 4.61
C GLU A 111 -3.07 4.63 5.07
N ASP A 112 -2.08 4.94 4.24
CA ASP A 112 -1.12 6.03 4.50
C ASP A 112 -1.82 7.39 4.61
N GLU A 113 -2.79 7.67 3.74
CA GLU A 113 -3.54 8.93 3.79
C GLU A 113 -4.45 9.00 5.02
N ALA A 114 -5.16 7.92 5.34
CA ALA A 114 -6.03 7.85 6.52
C ALA A 114 -5.24 8.08 7.81
N GLU A 115 -4.04 7.50 7.92
CA GLU A 115 -3.14 7.72 9.04
C GLU A 115 -2.68 9.17 9.14
N ARG A 116 -2.27 9.79 8.02
CA ARG A 116 -1.87 11.20 7.98
C ARG A 116 -3.00 12.11 8.45
N ARG A 117 -4.23 11.88 7.96
CA ARG A 117 -5.42 12.63 8.39
C ARG A 117 -5.71 12.44 9.88
N ARG A 118 -5.53 11.22 10.42
CA ARG A 118 -5.70 10.95 11.86
C ARG A 118 -4.72 11.75 12.70
N ILE A 119 -3.43 11.74 12.33
CA ILE A 119 -2.38 12.49 13.02
C ILE A 119 -2.68 14.00 12.98
N ALA A 120 -3.04 14.54 11.81
CA ALA A 120 -3.37 15.96 11.67
C ALA A 120 -4.54 16.38 12.58
N HIS A 121 -5.59 15.57 12.63
CA HIS A 121 -6.74 15.83 13.49
C HIS A 121 -6.40 15.73 14.99
N GLU A 122 -5.55 14.78 15.38
CA GLU A 122 -5.08 14.63 16.76
C GLU A 122 -4.25 15.84 17.21
N VAL A 123 -3.32 16.31 16.37
CA VAL A 123 -2.53 17.52 16.61
C VAL A 123 -3.41 18.76 16.73
N GLU A 124 -4.38 18.94 15.82
CA GLU A 124 -5.30 20.08 15.87
C GLU A 124 -6.12 20.09 17.17
N ARG A 125 -6.59 18.92 17.61
CA ARG A 125 -7.31 18.77 18.87
C ARG A 125 -6.45 19.14 20.08
N GLU A 126 -5.22 18.61 20.15
CA GLU A 126 -4.29 18.92 21.25
C GLU A 126 -3.95 20.41 21.31
N MET A 127 -3.75 21.07 20.16
CA MET A 127 -3.52 22.52 20.10
C MET A 127 -4.71 23.31 20.65
N LYS A 128 -5.94 22.96 20.26
CA LYS A 128 -7.16 23.62 20.77
C LYS A 128 -7.33 23.43 22.28
N GLU A 129 -7.04 22.23 22.79
CA GLU A 129 -7.10 21.95 24.23
C GLU A 129 -6.07 22.76 25.01
N MET A 130 -4.85 22.89 24.48
CA MET A 130 -3.79 23.71 25.07
C MET A 130 -4.14 25.21 25.05
N GLU A 131 -4.65 25.73 23.94
CA GLU A 131 -5.10 27.12 23.83
C GLU A 131 -6.23 27.43 24.80
N ALA A 132 -7.23 26.56 24.91
CA ALA A 132 -8.33 26.71 25.85
C ALA A 132 -7.87 26.65 27.32
N ALA A 133 -6.90 25.78 27.63
CA ALA A 133 -6.30 25.70 28.97
C ALA A 133 -5.55 26.99 29.32
N MET A 134 -4.79 27.55 28.38
CA MET A 134 -4.06 28.81 28.56
C MET A 134 -5.01 29.99 28.75
N GLN A 135 -6.10 30.07 27.96
CA GLN A 135 -7.12 31.11 28.13
C GLN A 135 -7.79 31.04 29.50
N ARG A 136 -8.17 29.84 29.96
CA ARG A 136 -8.75 29.67 31.32
C ARG A 136 -7.79 30.07 32.43
N GLN A 137 -6.50 29.79 32.28
CA GLN A 137 -5.49 30.23 33.25
C GLN A 137 -5.31 31.75 33.24
N ALA A 138 -5.34 32.39 32.08
CA ALA A 138 -5.24 33.84 31.95
C ALA A 138 -6.47 34.57 32.51
N GLU A 139 -7.66 34.01 32.37
CA GLU A 139 -8.90 34.56 32.95
C GLU A 139 -9.00 34.37 34.47
N ALA A 140 -8.26 33.40 35.03
CA ALA A 140 -8.23 33.11 36.46
C ALA A 140 -7.13 33.86 37.24
N ALA A 141 -6.28 34.63 36.55
CA ALA A 141 -5.18 35.42 37.11
C ALA A 141 -5.53 36.92 37.16
#